data_AF-A0A6P8BJP8-F1
#
_entry.id   AF-A0A6P8BJP8-F1
#
_cell.length_a   1.000
_cell.length_b   1.000
_cell.length_c   1.000
_cell.angle_alpha   90.00
_cell.angle_beta   90.00
_cell.angle_gamma   90.00
#
_symmetry.space_group_name_H-M   'P 1'
#
loop_
_entity.id
_entity.type
_entity.pdbx_description
1 polymer ?
#
loop_
_entity_poly.entity_id
_entity_poly.type
_entity_poly.pdbx_seq_one_letter_code
_entity_poly.pdbx_strand_id
1 'polypeptide(L)'
;MNASIRTATVGQGSRTRRLKQSNIKTTTQNVIADKTSSIEGIHNEVSWHTLLTPPTTPPAAKSPSPSPTSPPIEEEPESYDRYLDGASIQPAELISARPPLSTGPNDSIQSFTFTFRVPRDYTDVTPPSSCNSYMLHAELLRRSSPTPELTAAPIFVYLCGGPGSGQQPDRHRLLNRYVVANGYQMLLLDYRGCGRSQPLTVDSVLERTSRSRRRDGSPSRSSSSSSSSSSSTHEAVRAFQEVRQGNIVRDFEAVRRFLIDYIPGQRALEERFVLLGQSYGGWIALTYVDRYPGSVKAVLLTGGMPPLGASPERVYARLFDEVGRANELFYARYPEAAEVVRRIAAGILRAQDKRGIKRRRFSKRRRVEERRYGADDNVPSLATFASMGRLLGEPDGACKLHERLALIDKHMAATGGPPRFEDMDTHRFNDRLPYAFDHEIQCYVSTEGQTSNWAARAVRDGNAAYDWISSSTEDELDAVAAASTDRMHFLGEAFMPEHADDYASLRALGGRAFAEEVVRAGQTETLFDMDRLRDNEVPVYAVIYRKDMYVDADLAVEAAAKVGSVKCVRLPETSELRHNAIRESADQVIGIFRDLGFDGFPRDPEI
;
A
#
# COMPACT_ATOMS: atom_id res chain seq x y z
N MET A 1 -63.00 -9.11 25.94
CA MET A 1 -63.64 -7.81 26.26
C MET A 1 -63.18 -6.78 25.24
N ASN A 2 -64.07 -5.83 24.92
CA ASN A 2 -64.06 -4.75 23.92
C ASN A 2 -62.69 -4.10 23.60
N ALA A 3 -62.30 -3.68 22.38
CA ALA A 3 -62.97 -3.20 21.15
C ALA A 3 -63.26 -1.68 21.07
N SER A 4 -62.55 -0.99 20.15
CA SER A 4 -62.89 0.21 19.32
C SER A 4 -61.56 0.78 18.79
N ILE A 5 -61.24 0.93 17.49
CA ILE A 5 -61.95 1.42 16.30
C ILE A 5 -62.28 2.92 16.33
N ARG A 6 -61.59 3.70 15.47
CA ARG A 6 -62.23 4.70 14.60
C ARG A 6 -61.40 4.94 13.33
N THR A 7 -62.08 4.96 12.19
CA THR A 7 -61.59 5.19 10.83
C THR A 7 -62.12 6.53 10.28
N ALA A 8 -61.46 7.12 9.28
CA ALA A 8 -62.06 8.13 8.39
C ALA A 8 -61.30 8.29 7.05
N THR A 9 -62.07 8.51 5.96
CA THR A 9 -61.71 8.57 4.52
C THR A 9 -62.76 9.46 3.78
N VAL A 10 -62.62 9.95 2.53
CA VAL A 10 -61.66 9.75 1.43
C VAL A 10 -61.60 11.03 0.54
N GLY A 11 -60.60 11.19 -0.35
CA GLY A 11 -60.71 12.12 -1.51
C GLY A 11 -59.37 12.62 -2.08
N GLN A 12 -58.72 11.93 -3.03
CA GLN A 12 -58.94 11.90 -4.51
C GLN A 12 -58.46 13.13 -5.30
N GLY A 13 -57.69 12.88 -6.38
CA GLY A 13 -57.21 13.89 -7.35
C GLY A 13 -55.81 13.59 -7.94
N SER A 14 -55.59 12.44 -8.60
CA SER A 14 -55.68 12.29 -10.07
C SER A 14 -54.61 13.02 -10.90
N ARG A 15 -53.53 12.30 -11.31
CA ARG A 15 -53.15 12.03 -12.71
C ARG A 15 -51.75 11.38 -12.83
N THR A 16 -51.70 10.06 -12.92
CA THR A 16 -50.57 9.34 -13.53
C THR A 16 -50.71 9.36 -15.06
N ARG A 17 -49.63 9.66 -15.79
CA ARG A 17 -49.61 9.59 -17.25
C ARG A 17 -48.56 8.58 -17.72
N ARG A 18 -48.99 7.33 -17.95
CA ARG A 18 -48.25 6.38 -18.81
C ARG A 18 -48.17 6.99 -20.22
N LEU A 19 -46.99 6.98 -20.82
CA LEU A 19 -46.82 7.10 -22.27
C LEU A 19 -46.10 5.86 -22.81
N LYS A 20 -46.45 5.49 -24.04
CA LYS A 20 -46.19 4.17 -24.62
C LYS A 20 -44.82 4.10 -25.31
N GLN A 21 -44.31 2.88 -25.43
CA GLN A 21 -43.36 2.54 -26.49
C GLN A 21 -44.01 2.78 -27.87
N SER A 22 -43.43 3.65 -28.69
CA SER A 22 -43.37 3.49 -30.15
C SER A 22 -42.43 4.53 -30.77
N ASN A 23 -41.69 4.10 -31.80
CA ASN A 23 -40.98 4.94 -32.79
C ASN A 23 -39.74 5.73 -32.34
N ILE A 24 -38.60 5.05 -32.23
CA ILE A 24 -37.35 5.55 -32.85
C ILE A 24 -36.71 4.39 -33.61
N LYS A 25 -36.78 4.44 -34.96
CA LYS A 25 -35.96 3.65 -35.87
C LYS A 25 -35.40 4.59 -36.93
N THR A 26 -34.18 4.30 -37.37
CA THR A 26 -33.52 4.87 -38.55
C THR A 26 -33.09 6.34 -38.42
N THR A 27 -31.79 6.58 -38.22
CA THR A 27 -30.93 7.24 -39.23
C THR A 27 -29.46 6.95 -38.87
N THR A 28 -28.92 5.89 -39.46
CA THR A 28 -27.48 5.66 -39.57
C THR A 28 -27.13 5.74 -41.04
N GLN A 29 -26.72 6.91 -41.52
CA GLN A 29 -26.04 7.13 -42.81
C GLN A 29 -25.64 8.62 -42.93
N ASN A 30 -24.54 8.89 -43.65
CA ASN A 30 -23.89 10.20 -43.86
C ASN A 30 -23.27 10.77 -42.56
N VAL A 31 -21.98 10.52 -42.27
CA VAL A 31 -20.84 11.13 -42.96
C VAL A 31 -19.71 10.12 -43.23
N ILE A 32 -19.58 9.68 -44.49
CA ILE A 32 -18.34 9.14 -45.06
C ILE A 32 -18.13 9.86 -46.40
N ALA A 33 -17.36 10.94 -46.39
CA ALA A 33 -16.74 11.60 -47.54
C ALA A 33 -15.79 12.70 -47.04
N ASP A 34 -14.73 12.97 -47.79
CA ASP A 34 -13.79 14.09 -47.68
C ASP A 34 -13.06 14.30 -46.34
N LYS A 35 -11.87 13.69 -46.25
CA LYS A 35 -10.62 14.45 -46.39
C LYS A 35 -9.40 13.54 -46.63
N THR A 36 -9.06 13.36 -47.90
CA THR A 36 -7.73 12.92 -48.34
C THR A 36 -6.91 14.15 -48.74
N SER A 37 -5.85 14.45 -47.98
CA SER A 37 -4.74 15.30 -48.47
C SER A 37 -3.47 15.01 -47.66
N SER A 38 -2.60 14.21 -48.27
CA SER A 38 -1.12 14.26 -48.19
C SER A 38 -0.48 15.16 -47.12
N ILE A 39 0.34 14.55 -46.26
CA ILE A 39 1.57 15.17 -45.74
C ILE A 39 2.72 14.20 -46.04
N GLU A 40 3.48 14.50 -47.09
CA GLU A 40 4.81 13.93 -47.29
C GLU A 40 5.84 14.75 -46.50
N GLY A 41 6.93 14.08 -46.08
CA GLY A 41 8.24 14.70 -45.91
C GLY A 41 8.43 15.72 -44.78
N ILE A 42 9.08 15.28 -43.70
CA ILE A 42 10.48 15.65 -43.42
C ILE A 42 11.12 14.46 -42.71
N HIS A 43 12.01 13.76 -43.42
CA HIS A 43 12.98 12.88 -42.78
C HIS A 43 14.09 13.76 -42.20
N ASN A 44 14.46 13.53 -40.93
CA ASN A 44 15.80 13.85 -40.44
C ASN A 44 16.33 12.60 -39.75
N GLU A 45 17.28 11.95 -40.40
CA GLU A 45 18.00 10.80 -39.87
C GLU A 45 18.94 11.24 -38.75
N VAL A 46 19.00 10.48 -37.65
CA VAL A 46 20.18 10.43 -36.80
C VAL A 46 20.53 8.95 -36.61
N SER A 47 21.72 8.58 -37.08
CA SER A 47 22.15 7.19 -37.21
C SER A 47 22.63 6.60 -35.88
N TRP A 48 22.20 5.38 -35.57
CA TRP A 48 22.77 4.54 -34.52
C TRP A 48 23.28 3.21 -35.10
N HIS A 49 24.45 3.27 -35.75
CA HIS A 49 25.22 2.08 -36.08
C HIS A 49 26.58 2.11 -35.36
N THR A 50 26.81 1.12 -34.50
CA THR A 50 28.03 0.28 -34.50
C THR A 50 27.74 -0.94 -33.62
N LEU A 51 27.37 -2.07 -34.25
CA LEU A 51 27.42 -3.39 -33.63
C LEU A 51 28.62 -4.13 -34.22
N LEU A 52 29.49 -4.66 -33.35
CA LEU A 52 30.62 -5.49 -33.76
C LEU A 52 30.19 -6.95 -33.90
N THR A 53 30.29 -7.48 -35.11
CA THR A 53 30.02 -8.90 -35.41
C THR A 53 31.26 -9.78 -35.13
N PRO A 54 31.13 -10.90 -34.41
CA PRO A 54 32.15 -11.95 -34.39
C PRO A 54 32.07 -12.84 -35.64
N PRO A 55 33.18 -13.46 -36.09
CA PRO A 55 33.27 -14.15 -37.37
C PRO A 55 32.70 -15.58 -37.38
N THR A 56 32.23 -16.00 -38.56
CA THR A 56 31.65 -17.32 -38.84
C THR A 56 32.65 -18.29 -39.47
N THR A 57 32.91 -19.44 -38.83
CA THR A 57 33.16 -20.74 -39.50
C THR A 57 33.17 -21.90 -38.49
N PRO A 58 32.60 -23.09 -38.81
CA PRO A 58 32.50 -24.21 -37.87
C PRO A 58 33.63 -25.26 -38.06
N PRO A 59 34.12 -25.90 -36.98
CA PRO A 59 34.96 -27.10 -37.06
C PRO A 59 34.14 -28.40 -37.16
N ALA A 60 34.80 -29.47 -37.61
CA ALA A 60 34.17 -30.70 -38.10
C ALA A 60 33.61 -31.66 -37.04
N ALA A 61 32.65 -32.49 -37.47
CA ALA A 61 31.98 -33.50 -36.65
C ALA A 61 32.89 -34.66 -36.19
N LYS A 62 32.58 -35.22 -35.02
CA LYS A 62 33.05 -36.54 -34.55
C LYS A 62 31.87 -37.38 -34.04
N SER A 63 31.94 -38.68 -34.31
CA SER A 63 30.89 -39.67 -34.03
C SER A 63 30.77 -40.02 -32.53
N PRO A 64 29.63 -40.60 -32.07
CA PRO A 64 29.24 -40.61 -30.66
C PRO A 64 29.76 -41.81 -29.85
N SER A 65 29.86 -41.63 -28.53
CA SER A 65 30.02 -42.67 -27.52
C SER A 65 29.29 -42.24 -26.21
N PRO A 66 29.09 -43.13 -25.22
CA PRO A 66 27.74 -43.41 -24.71
C PRO A 66 27.20 -42.45 -23.63
N SER A 67 25.88 -42.52 -23.47
CA SER A 67 25.04 -41.80 -22.51
C SER A 67 25.56 -41.80 -21.07
N PRO A 68 25.71 -40.62 -20.42
CA PRO A 68 25.79 -40.55 -18.98
C PRO A 68 24.40 -40.79 -18.37
N THR A 69 24.36 -41.59 -17.30
CA THR A 69 23.22 -41.71 -16.38
C THR A 69 22.72 -40.34 -15.94
N SER A 70 21.40 -40.20 -15.76
CA SER A 70 20.78 -39.00 -15.19
C SER A 70 21.52 -38.56 -13.92
N PRO A 71 21.82 -37.25 -13.76
CA PRO A 71 22.34 -36.76 -12.49
C PRO A 71 21.32 -37.01 -11.37
N PRO A 72 21.75 -37.01 -10.09
CA PRO A 72 20.82 -36.93 -8.98
C PRO A 72 19.90 -35.72 -9.17
N ILE A 73 18.67 -35.81 -8.63
CA ILE A 73 17.82 -34.62 -8.49
C ILE A 73 18.63 -33.60 -7.69
N GLU A 74 18.98 -32.48 -8.32
CA GLU A 74 19.69 -31.39 -7.65
C GLU A 74 18.83 -30.93 -6.46
N GLU A 75 19.46 -30.78 -5.30
CA GLU A 75 18.80 -30.24 -4.11
C GLU A 75 18.22 -28.86 -4.46
N GLU A 76 17.00 -28.54 -4.00
CA GLU A 76 16.42 -27.21 -4.24
C GLU A 76 17.45 -26.14 -3.83
N PRO A 77 17.75 -25.15 -4.68
CA PRO A 77 18.79 -24.17 -4.40
C PRO A 77 18.48 -23.50 -3.05
N GLU A 78 19.45 -23.59 -2.12
CA GLU A 78 19.26 -23.18 -0.74
C GLU A 78 18.62 -21.79 -0.66
N SER A 79 17.51 -21.71 0.07
CA SER A 79 16.80 -20.45 0.34
C SER A 79 17.78 -19.44 0.96
N TYR A 80 18.08 -18.35 0.25
CA TYR A 80 19.09 -17.38 0.66
C TYR A 80 18.59 -16.40 1.76
N ASP A 81 17.53 -16.72 2.49
CA ASP A 81 17.11 -15.89 3.62
C ASP A 81 18.11 -16.04 4.79
N ARG A 82 19.21 -15.28 4.69
CA ARG A 82 20.35 -15.26 5.62
C ARG A 82 20.00 -14.89 7.07
N TYR A 83 18.76 -14.44 7.29
CA TYR A 83 18.19 -14.06 8.57
C TYR A 83 17.40 -15.22 9.23
N LEU A 84 17.49 -16.44 8.70
CA LEU A 84 16.90 -17.64 9.29
C LEU A 84 17.87 -18.44 10.18
N ASP A 85 19.15 -18.04 10.30
CA ASP A 85 20.19 -18.75 11.07
C ASP A 85 20.30 -20.26 10.72
N GLY A 86 20.05 -20.61 9.45
CA GLY A 86 20.06 -21.98 8.95
C GLY A 86 18.73 -22.75 9.13
N ALA A 87 17.70 -22.13 9.71
CA ALA A 87 16.35 -22.69 9.71
C ALA A 87 15.74 -22.67 8.28
N SER A 88 14.84 -23.62 8.01
CA SER A 88 14.09 -23.67 6.74
C SER A 88 12.62 -23.32 6.96
N ILE A 89 12.03 -22.58 6.01
CA ILE A 89 10.62 -22.19 6.07
C ILE A 89 9.73 -23.45 6.00
N GLN A 90 8.99 -23.69 7.08
CA GLN A 90 8.00 -24.77 7.14
C GLN A 90 6.69 -24.37 6.45
N PRO A 91 5.91 -25.32 5.92
CA PRO A 91 4.55 -25.06 5.47
C PRO A 91 3.71 -24.40 6.58
N ALA A 92 2.86 -23.43 6.21
CA ALA A 92 1.98 -22.75 7.17
C ALA A 92 0.98 -23.73 7.80
N GLU A 93 0.74 -23.63 9.11
CA GLU A 93 -0.19 -24.51 9.82
C GLU A 93 -1.64 -24.14 9.45
N LEU A 94 -2.39 -25.07 8.87
CA LEU A 94 -3.81 -24.84 8.55
C LEU A 94 -4.67 -24.84 9.81
N ILE A 95 -5.34 -23.71 10.09
CA ILE A 95 -6.30 -23.59 11.19
C ILE A 95 -7.74 -23.71 10.71
N SER A 96 -8.06 -23.17 9.53
CA SER A 96 -9.33 -23.49 8.86
C SER A 96 -9.24 -23.35 7.34
N ALA A 97 -9.90 -24.26 6.63
CA ALA A 97 -10.18 -24.18 5.20
C ALA A 97 -11.70 -24.10 5.05
N ARG A 98 -12.21 -23.09 4.34
CA ARG A 98 -13.63 -22.92 4.05
C ARG A 98 -13.85 -23.08 2.55
N PRO A 99 -14.77 -23.97 2.14
CA PRO A 99 -15.01 -24.28 0.73
C PRO A 99 -15.48 -23.04 -0.04
N PRO A 100 -15.40 -23.08 -1.38
CA PRO A 100 -15.63 -21.90 -2.19
C PRO A 100 -17.03 -21.32 -1.98
N LEU A 101 -17.10 -20.05 -1.58
CA LEU A 101 -18.36 -19.33 -1.47
C LEU A 101 -18.74 -18.79 -2.85
N SER A 102 -19.97 -19.08 -3.28
CA SER A 102 -20.60 -18.40 -4.41
C SER A 102 -21.42 -17.21 -3.89
N THR A 103 -21.16 -16.03 -4.43
CA THR A 103 -21.88 -14.79 -4.10
C THR A 103 -23.16 -14.59 -4.92
N GLY A 104 -23.44 -15.47 -5.89
CA GLY A 104 -24.68 -15.45 -6.65
C GLY A 104 -24.72 -16.46 -7.80
N PRO A 105 -25.91 -16.74 -8.39
CA PRO A 105 -26.09 -17.76 -9.42
C PRO A 105 -25.36 -17.49 -10.76
N ASN A 106 -24.76 -16.30 -10.93
CA ASN A 106 -24.06 -15.89 -12.15
C ASN A 106 -22.54 -15.66 -11.94
N ASP A 107 -21.97 -15.98 -10.77
CA ASP A 107 -20.55 -15.71 -10.53
C ASP A 107 -19.64 -16.77 -11.17
N SER A 108 -18.87 -16.31 -12.16
CA SER A 108 -17.80 -17.07 -12.84
C SER A 108 -16.57 -17.31 -11.97
N ILE A 109 -16.51 -16.70 -10.78
CA ILE A 109 -15.41 -16.79 -9.81
C ILE A 109 -15.97 -17.24 -8.46
N GLN A 110 -15.28 -18.15 -7.78
CA GLN A 110 -15.55 -18.52 -6.38
C GLN A 110 -14.33 -18.17 -5.50
N SER A 111 -14.56 -17.78 -4.24
CA SER A 111 -13.49 -17.53 -3.25
C SER A 111 -13.41 -18.69 -2.25
N PHE A 112 -12.29 -19.41 -2.24
CA PHE A 112 -11.95 -20.39 -1.20
C PHE A 112 -11.15 -19.68 -0.10
N THR A 113 -11.58 -19.76 1.16
CA THR A 113 -10.95 -19.00 2.26
C THR A 113 -10.10 -19.91 3.15
N PHE A 114 -8.89 -19.45 3.46
CA PHE A 114 -7.98 -20.10 4.40
C PHE A 114 -7.70 -19.23 5.62
N THR A 115 -7.42 -19.88 6.73
CA THR A 115 -6.85 -19.29 7.93
C THR A 115 -5.64 -20.12 8.34
N PHE A 116 -4.47 -19.49 8.37
CA PHE A 116 -3.19 -20.12 8.70
C PHE A 116 -2.65 -19.62 10.04
N ARG A 117 -1.77 -20.41 10.67
CA ARG A 117 -0.87 -19.97 11.73
C ARG A 117 0.57 -20.07 11.23
N VAL A 118 1.35 -19.03 11.51
CA VAL A 118 2.77 -18.91 11.13
C VAL A 118 3.60 -18.48 12.35
N PRO A 119 4.91 -18.79 12.41
CA PRO A 119 5.77 -18.35 13.50
C PRO A 119 5.78 -16.82 13.65
N ARG A 120 5.80 -16.34 14.90
CA ARG A 120 6.09 -14.92 15.23
C ARG A 120 7.50 -14.55 14.82
N ASP A 121 8.42 -15.50 15.00
CA ASP A 121 9.85 -15.43 14.70
C ASP A 121 10.21 -16.67 13.90
N TYR A 122 10.82 -16.52 12.73
CA TYR A 122 11.15 -17.64 11.84
C TYR A 122 12.50 -18.31 12.18
N THR A 123 13.29 -17.72 13.08
CA THR A 123 14.49 -18.37 13.66
C THR A 123 14.12 -19.35 14.79
N ASP A 124 12.95 -19.16 15.42
CA ASP A 124 12.47 -20.01 16.51
C ASP A 124 11.88 -21.32 15.96
N VAL A 125 12.63 -22.41 16.09
CA VAL A 125 12.19 -23.77 15.72
C VAL A 125 11.13 -24.34 16.66
N THR A 126 10.72 -23.61 17.72
CA THR A 126 9.62 -24.01 18.59
C THR A 126 8.30 -24.02 17.82
N PRO A 127 7.49 -25.11 17.89
CA PRO A 127 6.21 -25.17 17.20
C PRO A 127 5.30 -23.95 17.49
N PRO A 128 4.63 -23.38 16.47
CA PRO A 128 3.73 -22.24 16.66
C PRO A 128 2.61 -22.52 17.67
N SER A 129 2.49 -21.62 18.63
CA SER A 129 1.46 -21.59 19.67
C SER A 129 0.80 -20.21 19.71
N SER A 130 -0.33 -20.08 20.40
CA SER A 130 -1.09 -18.83 20.46
C SER A 130 -0.34 -17.61 21.04
N CYS A 131 0.85 -17.79 21.63
CA CYS A 131 1.68 -16.71 22.16
C CYS A 131 2.97 -16.41 21.37
N ASN A 132 3.38 -17.28 20.43
CA ASN A 132 4.54 -17.11 19.55
C ASN A 132 4.18 -17.28 18.05
N SER A 133 2.96 -16.92 17.65
CA SER A 133 2.50 -17.00 16.26
C SER A 133 1.72 -15.78 15.78
N TYR A 134 1.61 -15.62 14.47
CA TYR A 134 0.57 -14.81 13.83
C TYR A 134 -0.51 -15.69 13.19
N MET A 135 -1.75 -15.20 13.20
CA MET A 135 -2.86 -15.75 12.41
C MET A 135 -2.96 -15.00 11.09
N LEU A 136 -2.97 -15.72 9.97
CA LEU A 136 -3.12 -15.15 8.62
C LEU A 136 -4.48 -15.51 8.00
N HIS A 137 -5.03 -14.61 7.20
CA HIS A 137 -6.22 -14.79 6.37
C HIS A 137 -5.82 -14.75 4.89
N ALA A 138 -6.24 -15.76 4.12
CA ALA A 138 -6.03 -15.80 2.69
C ALA A 138 -7.32 -16.15 1.94
N GLU A 139 -7.48 -15.61 0.74
CA GLU A 139 -8.53 -15.97 -0.20
C GLU A 139 -7.90 -16.42 -1.52
N LEU A 140 -8.29 -17.60 -2.00
CA LEU A 140 -7.89 -18.14 -3.29
C LEU A 140 -9.08 -18.07 -4.23
N LEU A 141 -9.07 -17.09 -5.12
CA LEU A 141 -10.12 -16.90 -6.12
C LEU A 141 -9.82 -17.78 -7.34
N ARG A 142 -10.82 -18.53 -7.78
CA ARG A 142 -10.71 -19.47 -8.90
C ARG A 142 -11.93 -19.43 -9.80
N ARG A 143 -11.84 -20.07 -10.97
CA ARG A 143 -12.99 -20.28 -11.85
C ARG A 143 -14.05 -21.11 -11.14
N SER A 144 -15.31 -20.74 -11.32
CA SER A 144 -16.45 -21.45 -10.74
C SER A 144 -16.47 -22.92 -11.18
N SER A 145 -16.56 -23.83 -10.21
CA SER A 145 -16.63 -25.28 -10.41
C SER A 145 -17.91 -25.83 -9.77
N PRO A 146 -18.53 -26.88 -10.34
CA PRO A 146 -19.64 -27.59 -9.70
C PRO A 146 -19.24 -28.33 -8.41
N THR A 147 -17.94 -28.53 -8.16
CA THR A 147 -17.45 -29.23 -6.96
C THR A 147 -16.59 -28.31 -6.08
N PRO A 148 -16.63 -28.45 -4.74
CA PRO A 148 -15.95 -27.55 -3.82
C PRO A 148 -14.42 -27.77 -3.72
N GLU A 149 -13.92 -28.92 -4.18
CA GLU A 149 -12.50 -29.27 -4.10
C GLU A 149 -11.65 -28.38 -5.01
N LEU A 150 -10.46 -28.01 -4.55
CA LEU A 150 -9.47 -27.30 -5.36
C LEU A 150 -8.80 -28.26 -6.35
N THR A 151 -8.44 -27.74 -7.52
CA THR A 151 -7.74 -28.44 -8.59
C THR A 151 -6.47 -27.68 -8.94
N ALA A 152 -5.43 -28.37 -9.37
CA ALA A 152 -4.17 -27.73 -9.75
C ALA A 152 -4.35 -26.66 -10.84
N ALA A 153 -3.78 -25.48 -10.62
CA ALA A 153 -3.63 -24.41 -11.61
C ALA A 153 -2.56 -23.40 -11.14
N PRO A 154 -1.83 -22.72 -12.05
CA PRO A 154 -0.79 -21.76 -11.65
C PRO A 154 -1.34 -20.64 -10.75
N ILE A 155 -0.58 -20.27 -9.71
CA ILE A 155 -1.01 -19.28 -8.73
C ILE A 155 -0.44 -17.89 -9.07
N PHE A 156 -1.35 -16.93 -9.18
CA PHE A 156 -1.07 -15.52 -9.37
C PHE A 156 -1.34 -14.80 -8.04
N VAL A 157 -0.42 -13.99 -7.56
CA VAL A 157 -0.51 -13.34 -6.23
C VAL A 157 -0.62 -11.83 -6.43
N TYR A 158 -1.67 -11.22 -5.87
CA TYR A 158 -1.77 -9.77 -5.81
C TYR A 158 -1.19 -9.25 -4.49
N LEU A 159 -0.13 -8.46 -4.59
CA LEU A 159 0.55 -7.80 -3.48
C LEU A 159 0.08 -6.35 -3.43
N CYS A 160 -0.73 -6.02 -2.41
CA CYS A 160 -1.34 -4.71 -2.26
C CYS A 160 -0.37 -3.63 -1.74
N GLY A 161 -0.67 -2.38 -2.10
CA GLY A 161 -0.03 -1.19 -1.56
C GLY A 161 -0.34 -0.93 -0.09
N GLY A 162 0.42 -0.05 0.53
CA GLY A 162 0.40 0.15 1.98
C GLY A 162 1.68 0.82 2.48
N PRO A 163 2.31 0.35 3.56
CA PRO A 163 1.97 -0.84 4.35
C PRO A 163 0.67 -0.68 5.15
N GLY A 164 0.33 -1.65 6.01
CA GLY A 164 -0.79 -1.55 6.95
C GLY A 164 -2.19 -1.68 6.35
N SER A 165 -2.32 -2.07 5.08
CA SER A 165 -3.61 -2.22 4.39
C SER A 165 -3.94 -3.69 4.15
N GLY A 166 -5.19 -4.07 4.37
CA GLY A 166 -5.69 -5.40 3.99
C GLY A 166 -6.07 -5.49 2.51
N GLN A 167 -5.99 -6.70 1.97
CA GLN A 167 -6.55 -7.10 0.68
C GLN A 167 -8.06 -6.85 0.66
N GLN A 168 -8.56 -6.36 -0.47
CA GLN A 168 -9.98 -6.09 -0.66
C GLN A 168 -10.39 -6.64 -2.03
N PRO A 169 -10.84 -7.90 -2.12
CA PRO A 169 -11.16 -8.57 -3.39
C PRO A 169 -12.06 -7.73 -4.31
N ASP A 170 -13.06 -7.07 -3.72
CA ASP A 170 -14.02 -6.20 -4.42
C ASP A 170 -13.41 -4.93 -5.04
N ARG A 171 -12.21 -4.51 -4.64
CA ARG A 171 -11.49 -3.39 -5.27
C ARG A 171 -10.75 -3.77 -6.55
N HIS A 172 -10.66 -5.06 -6.86
CA HIS A 172 -9.86 -5.62 -7.95
C HIS A 172 -10.67 -6.51 -8.91
N ARG A 173 -12.01 -6.34 -8.95
CA ARG A 173 -12.92 -7.26 -9.69
C ARG A 173 -12.55 -7.47 -11.16
N LEU A 174 -12.05 -6.44 -11.85
CA LEU A 174 -11.60 -6.56 -13.25
C LEU A 174 -10.30 -7.38 -13.36
N LEU A 175 -9.28 -7.07 -12.54
CA LEU A 175 -8.04 -7.84 -12.46
C LEU A 175 -8.31 -9.31 -12.10
N ASN A 176 -9.13 -9.57 -11.07
CA ASN A 176 -9.49 -10.92 -10.64
C ASN A 176 -10.16 -11.72 -11.77
N ARG A 177 -11.00 -11.06 -12.59
CA ARG A 177 -11.60 -11.66 -13.78
C ARG A 177 -10.57 -12.00 -14.84
N TYR A 178 -9.69 -11.06 -15.20
CA TYR A 178 -8.61 -11.33 -16.18
C TYR A 178 -7.73 -12.51 -15.75
N VAL A 179 -7.27 -12.52 -14.50
CA VAL A 179 -6.39 -13.58 -13.97
C VAL A 179 -7.08 -14.95 -14.01
N VAL A 180 -8.33 -15.06 -13.52
CA VAL A 180 -9.08 -16.33 -13.51
C VAL A 180 -9.53 -16.77 -14.92
N ALA A 181 -9.80 -15.82 -15.82
CA ALA A 181 -10.12 -16.12 -17.21
C ALA A 181 -8.91 -16.68 -17.96
N ASN A 182 -7.70 -16.19 -17.68
CA ASN A 182 -6.44 -16.69 -18.24
C ASN A 182 -5.89 -17.96 -17.54
N GLY A 183 -6.72 -18.67 -16.77
CA GLY A 183 -6.41 -20.01 -16.24
C GLY A 183 -5.64 -20.04 -14.91
N TYR A 184 -5.39 -18.90 -14.28
CA TYR A 184 -4.75 -18.82 -12.97
C TYR A 184 -5.75 -18.95 -11.80
N GLN A 185 -5.22 -19.21 -10.62
CA GLN A 185 -5.88 -18.94 -9.34
C GLN A 185 -5.28 -17.67 -8.74
N MET A 186 -6.11 -16.72 -8.31
CA MET A 186 -5.67 -15.48 -7.67
C MET A 186 -5.58 -15.66 -6.16
N LEU A 187 -4.37 -15.65 -5.59
CA LEU A 187 -4.13 -15.65 -4.15
C LEU A 187 -4.10 -14.21 -3.61
N LEU A 188 -4.99 -13.94 -2.65
CA LEU A 188 -5.09 -12.70 -1.88
C LEU A 188 -4.77 -13.02 -0.42
N LEU A 189 -3.51 -12.86 -0.01
CA LEU A 189 -3.07 -12.99 1.38
C LEU A 189 -3.05 -11.60 2.04
N ASP A 190 -3.75 -11.45 3.16
CA ASP A 190 -3.55 -10.30 4.06
C ASP A 190 -2.18 -10.44 4.72
N TYR A 191 -1.31 -9.44 4.60
CA TYR A 191 -0.01 -9.44 5.28
C TYR A 191 -0.19 -9.55 6.81
N ARG A 192 0.72 -10.22 7.52
CA ARG A 192 0.73 -10.21 8.99
C ARG A 192 0.59 -8.79 9.56
N GLY A 193 -0.28 -8.61 10.55
CA GLY A 193 -0.56 -7.29 11.12
C GLY A 193 -1.44 -6.39 10.26
N CYS A 194 -1.98 -6.86 9.12
CA CYS A 194 -2.84 -6.10 8.21
C CYS A 194 -4.18 -6.82 7.98
N GLY A 195 -5.22 -6.06 7.65
CA GLY A 195 -6.53 -6.62 7.26
C GLY A 195 -7.12 -7.58 8.30
N ARG A 196 -7.36 -8.83 7.89
CA ARG A 196 -7.88 -9.92 8.72
C ARG A 196 -6.77 -10.81 9.29
N SER A 197 -5.51 -10.65 8.85
CA SER A 197 -4.31 -11.34 9.37
C SER A 197 -3.82 -10.73 10.68
N GLN A 198 -4.61 -10.91 11.74
CA GLN A 198 -4.32 -10.45 13.11
C GLN A 198 -3.78 -9.01 13.15
N PRO A 199 -4.62 -8.00 12.82
CA PRO A 199 -4.17 -6.65 12.54
C PRO A 199 -3.45 -5.99 13.73
N LEU A 200 -2.40 -5.23 13.42
CA LEU A 200 -1.63 -4.44 14.40
C LEU A 200 -2.41 -3.15 14.72
N THR A 201 -3.38 -3.28 15.63
CA THR A 201 -4.18 -2.15 16.16
C THR A 201 -3.56 -1.56 17.43
N VAL A 202 -4.00 -0.36 17.81
CA VAL A 202 -3.62 0.29 19.07
C VAL A 202 -3.87 -0.63 20.26
N ASP A 203 -5.05 -1.25 20.33
CA ASP A 203 -5.41 -2.19 21.40
C ASP A 203 -4.49 -3.42 21.41
N SER A 204 -4.11 -3.95 20.23
CA SER A 204 -3.21 -5.11 20.15
C SER A 204 -1.81 -4.80 20.70
N VAL A 205 -1.29 -3.59 20.46
CA VAL A 205 0.01 -3.12 20.99
C VAL A 205 -0.09 -2.91 22.50
N LEU A 206 -1.14 -2.23 22.98
CA LEU A 206 -1.39 -2.06 24.42
C LEU A 206 -1.56 -3.41 25.15
N GLU A 207 -2.22 -4.38 24.52
CA GLU A 207 -2.40 -5.71 25.09
C GLU A 207 -1.06 -6.46 25.20
N ARG A 208 -0.24 -6.48 24.14
CA ARG A 208 1.11 -7.10 24.13
C ARG A 208 2.01 -6.51 25.24
N THR A 209 2.10 -5.18 25.32
CA THR A 209 2.89 -4.52 26.38
C THR A 209 2.36 -4.80 27.79
N SER A 210 1.04 -4.93 27.96
CA SER A 210 0.45 -5.29 29.25
C SER A 210 0.77 -6.74 29.67
N ARG A 211 0.87 -7.68 28.71
CA ARG A 211 1.27 -9.07 28.95
C ARG A 211 2.75 -9.16 29.34
N SER A 212 3.64 -8.45 28.64
CA SER A 212 5.08 -8.35 29.00
C SER A 212 5.24 -7.91 30.46
N ARG A 213 4.60 -6.81 30.87
CA ARG A 213 4.64 -6.30 32.27
C ARG A 213 4.16 -7.32 33.32
N ARG A 214 3.26 -8.25 32.97
CA ARG A 214 2.81 -9.32 33.89
C ARG A 214 3.80 -10.48 33.97
N ARG A 215 4.50 -10.78 32.88
CA ARG A 215 5.50 -11.88 32.80
C ARG A 215 6.78 -11.53 33.56
N ASP A 216 7.22 -10.28 33.47
CA ASP A 216 8.39 -9.78 34.21
C ASP A 216 8.07 -9.54 35.71
N GLY A 217 6.79 -9.50 36.06
CA GLY A 217 6.26 -9.16 37.38
C GLY A 217 6.15 -10.30 38.39
N SER A 218 7.09 -11.27 38.39
CA SER A 218 7.21 -12.22 39.50
C SER A 218 7.49 -11.45 40.81
N PRO A 219 6.83 -11.75 41.95
CA PRO A 219 6.89 -10.93 43.17
C PRO A 219 8.19 -11.09 43.97
N SER A 220 9.34 -10.92 43.31
CA SER A 220 10.60 -10.63 43.97
C SER A 220 10.56 -9.19 44.51
N ARG A 221 10.56 -9.05 45.84
CA ARG A 221 10.66 -7.75 46.52
C ARG A 221 12.08 -7.20 46.40
N SER A 222 12.46 -6.65 45.24
CA SER A 222 13.61 -5.74 45.15
C SER A 222 13.27 -4.50 44.31
N SER A 223 13.74 -3.35 44.78
CA SER A 223 13.37 -2.04 44.26
C SER A 223 14.31 -1.59 43.13
N SER A 224 13.90 -1.80 41.88
CA SER A 224 14.48 -1.11 40.71
C SER A 224 13.38 -0.71 39.73
N SER A 225 12.87 0.51 39.88
CA SER A 225 11.71 1.03 39.14
C SER A 225 12.01 1.52 37.71
N SER A 226 13.17 1.17 37.16
CA SER A 226 13.66 1.63 35.85
C SER A 226 13.62 0.58 34.74
N SER A 227 13.53 -0.72 35.06
CA SER A 227 13.62 -1.83 34.08
C SER A 227 12.28 -2.22 33.42
N SER A 228 11.15 -2.04 34.11
CA SER A 228 9.84 -2.48 33.59
C SER A 228 9.26 -1.55 32.49
N SER A 229 9.73 -0.30 32.42
CA SER A 229 9.32 0.62 31.36
C SER A 229 9.94 0.24 30.02
N SER A 230 11.25 -0.02 30.00
CA SER A 230 12.00 -0.37 28.78
C SER A 230 11.54 -1.69 28.18
N SER A 231 11.32 -2.74 28.99
CA SER A 231 10.73 -4.02 28.52
C SER A 231 9.40 -3.81 27.78
N SER A 232 8.52 -2.97 28.33
CA SER A 232 7.22 -2.71 27.72
C SER A 232 7.29 -1.89 26.42
N THR A 233 8.19 -0.90 26.33
CA THR A 233 8.47 -0.19 25.07
C THR A 233 9.06 -1.16 24.03
N HIS A 234 9.98 -2.03 24.44
CA HIS A 234 10.65 -2.98 23.55
C HIS A 234 9.66 -3.95 22.88
N GLU A 235 8.70 -4.50 23.63
CA GLU A 235 7.66 -5.38 23.06
C GLU A 235 6.69 -4.63 22.12
N ALA A 236 6.44 -3.34 22.35
CA ALA A 236 5.67 -2.52 21.41
C ALA A 236 6.43 -2.32 20.09
N VAL A 237 7.70 -1.89 20.16
CA VAL A 237 8.56 -1.70 18.99
C VAL A 237 8.75 -3.02 18.23
N ARG A 238 8.97 -4.14 18.93
CA ARG A 238 9.09 -5.47 18.31
C ARG A 238 7.84 -5.86 17.52
N ALA A 239 6.65 -5.45 17.97
CA ALA A 239 5.41 -5.71 17.24
C ALA A 239 5.33 -5.01 15.87
N PHE A 240 6.05 -3.89 15.67
CA PHE A 240 6.23 -3.25 14.35
C PHE A 240 7.28 -4.00 13.52
N GLN A 241 8.43 -4.32 14.11
CA GLN A 241 9.50 -5.08 13.45
C GLN A 241 8.99 -6.44 12.91
N GLU A 242 8.14 -7.12 13.68
CA GLU A 242 7.56 -8.42 13.32
C GLU A 242 6.69 -8.42 12.08
N VAL A 243 6.08 -7.28 11.72
CA VAL A 243 5.15 -7.13 10.59
C VAL A 243 5.81 -6.52 9.34
N ARG A 244 7.15 -6.45 9.31
CA ARG A 244 7.93 -5.95 8.18
C ARG A 244 8.09 -6.97 7.05
N GLN A 245 8.54 -6.45 5.90
CA GLN A 245 8.71 -7.16 4.63
C GLN A 245 9.31 -8.56 4.73
N GLY A 246 10.44 -8.73 5.43
CA GLY A 246 11.12 -10.03 5.51
C GLY A 246 10.21 -11.13 6.03
N ASN A 247 9.50 -10.87 7.13
CA ASN A 247 8.50 -11.79 7.67
C ASN A 247 7.26 -11.93 6.78
N ILE A 248 6.82 -10.88 6.09
CA ILE A 248 5.73 -10.97 5.10
C ILE A 248 6.10 -11.93 3.96
N VAL A 249 7.33 -11.85 3.44
CA VAL A 249 7.82 -12.75 2.38
C VAL A 249 7.87 -14.20 2.88
N ARG A 250 8.35 -14.42 4.11
CA ARG A 250 8.36 -15.75 4.75
C ARG A 250 6.95 -16.31 4.96
N ASP A 251 5.95 -15.46 5.24
CA ASP A 251 4.54 -15.87 5.28
C ASP A 251 4.07 -16.40 3.92
N PHE A 252 4.40 -15.69 2.83
CA PHE A 252 4.05 -16.13 1.47
C PHE A 252 4.73 -17.45 1.09
N GLU A 253 6.01 -17.65 1.45
CA GLU A 253 6.71 -18.92 1.18
C GLU A 253 6.15 -20.08 2.01
N ALA A 254 5.79 -19.84 3.29
CA ALA A 254 5.12 -20.83 4.12
C ALA A 254 3.73 -21.21 3.55
N VAL A 255 2.97 -20.24 3.04
CA VAL A 255 1.68 -20.47 2.36
C VAL A 255 1.87 -21.18 1.02
N ARG A 256 2.90 -20.84 0.22
CA ARG A 256 3.24 -21.53 -1.04
C ARG A 256 3.49 -23.01 -0.80
N ARG A 257 4.38 -23.31 0.16
CA ARG A 257 4.74 -24.68 0.56
C ARG A 257 3.50 -25.48 1.00
N PHE A 258 2.59 -24.86 1.76
CA PHE A 258 1.32 -25.49 2.12
C PHE A 258 0.43 -25.77 0.89
N LEU A 259 0.23 -24.79 0.00
CA LEU A 259 -0.69 -24.94 -1.15
C LEU A 259 -0.23 -26.00 -2.16
N ILE A 260 1.09 -26.17 -2.32
CA ILE A 260 1.71 -27.21 -3.16
C ILE A 260 1.30 -28.62 -2.76
N ASP A 261 1.18 -28.88 -1.46
CA ASP A 261 0.80 -30.20 -0.92
C ASP A 261 -0.71 -30.33 -0.66
N TYR A 262 -1.40 -29.22 -0.38
CA TYR A 262 -2.83 -29.22 -0.11
C TYR A 262 -3.70 -29.36 -1.37
N ILE A 263 -3.27 -28.79 -2.51
CA ILE A 263 -4.04 -28.82 -3.75
C ILE A 263 -3.64 -30.04 -4.60
N PRO A 264 -4.55 -31.00 -4.88
CA PRO A 264 -4.24 -32.19 -5.66
C PRO A 264 -3.65 -31.85 -7.04
N GLY A 265 -2.43 -32.36 -7.29
CA GLY A 265 -1.69 -32.15 -8.53
C GLY A 265 -0.84 -30.88 -8.59
N GLN A 266 -0.92 -29.97 -7.63
CA GLN A 266 -0.21 -28.67 -7.69
C GLN A 266 1.31 -28.85 -7.73
N ARG A 267 1.85 -29.80 -6.95
CA ARG A 267 3.28 -30.18 -6.97
C ARG A 267 3.80 -30.58 -8.36
N ALA A 268 2.95 -31.08 -9.25
CA ALA A 268 3.33 -31.44 -10.63
C ALA A 268 3.41 -30.23 -11.59
N LEU A 269 3.03 -29.03 -11.14
CA LEU A 269 3.20 -27.78 -11.89
C LEU A 269 4.53 -27.07 -11.58
N GLU A 270 5.36 -27.65 -10.70
CA GLU A 270 6.57 -27.01 -10.14
C GLU A 270 6.28 -25.58 -9.64
N GLU A 271 5.25 -25.45 -8.80
CA GLU A 271 4.56 -24.17 -8.55
C GLU A 271 5.49 -23.00 -8.16
N ARG A 272 5.52 -22.00 -9.04
CA ARG A 272 6.18 -20.71 -8.84
C ARG A 272 5.17 -19.59 -9.06
N PHE A 273 5.07 -18.69 -8.08
CA PHE A 273 4.10 -17.61 -8.11
C PHE A 273 4.40 -16.59 -9.21
N VAL A 274 3.35 -16.13 -9.89
CA VAL A 274 3.40 -14.86 -10.62
C VAL A 274 2.96 -13.75 -9.67
N LEU A 275 3.85 -12.79 -9.37
CA LEU A 275 3.58 -11.72 -8.40
C LEU A 275 3.15 -10.44 -9.13
N LEU A 276 2.05 -9.80 -8.71
CA LEU A 276 1.70 -8.45 -9.13
C LEU A 276 1.78 -7.50 -7.94
N GLY A 277 2.79 -6.63 -7.94
CA GLY A 277 3.04 -5.62 -6.91
C GLY A 277 2.51 -4.23 -7.30
N GLN A 278 1.59 -3.69 -6.50
CA GLN A 278 1.16 -2.30 -6.57
C GLN A 278 1.75 -1.52 -5.40
N SER A 279 2.39 -0.36 -5.63
CA SER A 279 3.02 0.44 -4.57
C SER A 279 3.97 -0.41 -3.73
N TYR A 280 3.87 -0.33 -2.40
CA TYR A 280 4.51 -1.18 -1.41
C TYR A 280 4.51 -2.69 -1.73
N GLY A 281 3.46 -3.22 -2.39
CA GLY A 281 3.43 -4.62 -2.83
C GLY A 281 4.55 -4.98 -3.81
N GLY A 282 5.11 -4.00 -4.51
CA GLY A 282 6.30 -4.18 -5.36
C GLY A 282 7.62 -4.23 -4.58
N TRP A 283 7.69 -3.61 -3.39
CA TRP A 283 8.80 -3.84 -2.47
C TRP A 283 8.75 -5.28 -1.94
N ILE A 284 7.57 -5.73 -1.50
CA ILE A 284 7.36 -7.14 -1.11
C ILE A 284 7.76 -8.08 -2.26
N ALA A 285 7.41 -7.75 -3.51
CA ALA A 285 7.77 -8.56 -4.67
C ALA A 285 9.29 -8.66 -4.90
N LEU A 286 10.03 -7.54 -4.85
CA LEU A 286 11.49 -7.58 -5.02
C LEU A 286 12.20 -8.24 -3.83
N THR A 287 11.73 -8.04 -2.59
CA THR A 287 12.26 -8.76 -1.41
C THR A 287 11.97 -10.27 -1.50
N TYR A 288 10.90 -10.68 -2.19
CA TYR A 288 10.64 -12.10 -2.48
C TYR A 288 11.60 -12.65 -3.54
N VAL A 289 11.83 -11.93 -4.63
CA VAL A 289 12.81 -12.30 -5.68
C VAL A 289 14.23 -12.38 -5.11
N ASP A 290 14.63 -11.45 -4.26
CA ASP A 290 15.94 -11.41 -3.60
C ASP A 290 16.24 -12.70 -2.81
N ARG A 291 15.26 -13.18 -2.03
CA ARG A 291 15.42 -14.29 -1.07
C ARG A 291 15.07 -15.66 -1.64
N TYR A 292 14.01 -15.74 -2.44
CA TYR A 292 13.42 -16.98 -2.96
C TYR A 292 13.17 -16.90 -4.47
N PRO A 293 14.18 -16.61 -5.32
CA PRO A 293 13.98 -16.47 -6.76
C PRO A 293 13.41 -17.74 -7.40
N GLY A 294 13.77 -18.93 -6.88
CA GLY A 294 13.22 -20.22 -7.30
C GLY A 294 11.71 -20.38 -7.05
N SER A 295 11.11 -19.61 -6.13
CA SER A 295 9.67 -19.61 -5.84
C SER A 295 8.86 -18.69 -6.76
N VAL A 296 9.51 -17.89 -7.63
CA VAL A 296 8.86 -16.84 -8.42
C VAL A 296 9.03 -17.11 -9.92
N LYS A 297 7.93 -17.00 -10.68
CA LYS A 297 7.92 -17.18 -12.14
C LYS A 297 8.13 -15.86 -12.89
N ALA A 298 7.47 -14.80 -12.42
CA ALA A 298 7.56 -13.45 -12.98
C ALA A 298 7.01 -12.43 -11.98
N VAL A 299 7.43 -11.18 -12.13
CA VAL A 299 6.94 -10.04 -11.33
C VAL A 299 6.35 -8.96 -12.23
N LEU A 300 5.20 -8.41 -11.86
CA LEU A 300 4.47 -7.36 -12.56
C LEU A 300 4.29 -6.16 -11.61
N LEU A 301 5.01 -5.07 -11.85
CA LEU A 301 5.02 -3.88 -10.99
C LEU A 301 4.21 -2.74 -11.61
N THR A 302 3.33 -2.12 -10.82
CA THR A 302 2.50 -0.98 -11.24
C THR A 302 2.60 0.14 -10.22
N GLY A 303 3.39 1.17 -10.51
CA GLY A 303 3.70 2.22 -9.53
C GLY A 303 4.35 1.64 -8.28
N GLY A 304 5.20 0.62 -8.46
CA GLY A 304 5.70 -0.25 -7.39
C GLY A 304 7.17 -0.63 -7.53
N MET A 305 7.97 0.13 -8.29
CA MET A 305 9.42 -0.09 -8.35
C MET A 305 10.09 0.62 -7.16
N PRO A 306 10.79 -0.08 -6.26
CA PRO A 306 11.48 0.54 -5.13
C PRO A 306 12.60 1.48 -5.59
N PRO A 307 12.89 2.60 -4.90
CA PRO A 307 13.97 3.53 -5.25
C PRO A 307 15.33 2.99 -4.76
N LEU A 308 15.77 1.86 -5.32
CA LEU A 308 16.93 1.10 -4.87
C LEU A 308 18.21 1.96 -4.77
N GLY A 309 18.78 2.04 -3.57
CA GLY A 309 19.99 2.81 -3.27
C GLY A 309 19.82 4.33 -3.16
N ALA A 310 18.59 4.86 -3.18
CA ALA A 310 18.32 6.25 -2.79
C ALA A 310 18.21 6.36 -1.26
N SER A 311 18.66 7.48 -0.68
CA SER A 311 18.38 7.77 0.73
C SER A 311 16.93 8.23 0.92
N PRO A 312 16.33 8.05 2.11
CA PRO A 312 15.00 8.57 2.42
C PRO A 312 14.82 10.06 2.09
N GLU A 313 15.82 10.90 2.35
CA GLU A 313 15.80 12.33 2.06
C GLU A 313 15.79 12.60 0.56
N ARG A 314 16.56 11.83 -0.22
CA ARG A 314 16.56 11.91 -1.69
C ARG A 314 15.21 11.50 -2.28
N VAL A 315 14.59 10.45 -1.73
CA VAL A 315 13.24 10.02 -2.14
C VAL A 315 12.23 11.11 -1.83
N TYR A 316 12.21 11.61 -0.60
CA TYR A 316 11.25 12.65 -0.23
C TYR A 316 11.46 13.96 -1.00
N ALA A 317 12.70 14.40 -1.27
CA ALA A 317 12.93 15.58 -2.11
C ALA A 317 12.20 15.47 -3.46
N ARG A 318 12.29 14.31 -4.13
CA ARG A 318 11.56 14.04 -5.40
C ARG A 318 10.04 14.00 -5.24
N LEU A 319 9.54 13.32 -4.21
CA LEU A 319 8.10 13.26 -3.96
C LEU A 319 7.54 14.66 -3.64
N PHE A 320 8.28 15.49 -2.90
CA PHE A 320 7.90 16.87 -2.59
C PHE A 320 7.94 17.79 -3.83
N ASP A 321 8.79 17.54 -4.83
CA ASP A 321 8.73 18.24 -6.13
C ASP A 321 7.37 17.99 -6.83
N GLU A 322 6.94 16.74 -6.93
CA GLU A 322 5.67 16.37 -7.59
C GLU A 322 4.44 16.77 -6.75
N VAL A 323 4.50 16.70 -5.40
CA VAL A 323 3.47 17.25 -4.51
C VAL A 323 3.37 18.77 -4.65
N GLY A 324 4.49 19.49 -4.73
CA GLY A 324 4.51 20.94 -4.98
C GLY A 324 3.88 21.29 -6.32
N ARG A 325 4.21 20.54 -7.39
CA ARG A 325 3.58 20.68 -8.70
C ARG A 325 2.06 20.43 -8.66
N ALA A 326 1.61 19.45 -7.88
CA ALA A 326 0.19 19.16 -7.69
C ALA A 326 -0.55 20.30 -6.93
N ASN A 327 0.09 20.90 -5.92
CA ASN A 327 -0.42 22.07 -5.21
C ASN A 327 -0.54 23.30 -6.12
N GLU A 328 0.47 23.59 -6.94
CA GLU A 328 0.43 24.71 -7.88
C GLU A 328 -0.67 24.53 -8.93
N LEU A 329 -0.89 23.31 -9.44
CA LEU A 329 -2.01 23.00 -10.33
C LEU A 329 -3.37 23.12 -9.64
N PHE A 330 -3.47 22.79 -8.35
CA PHE A 330 -4.67 22.99 -7.55
C PHE A 330 -5.01 24.48 -7.40
N TYR A 331 -4.06 25.31 -6.96
CA TYR A 331 -4.26 26.75 -6.80
C TYR A 331 -4.45 27.49 -8.13
N ALA A 332 -3.85 27.01 -9.23
CA ALA A 332 -4.11 27.55 -10.56
C ALA A 332 -5.55 27.25 -11.06
N ARG A 333 -6.14 26.13 -10.62
CA ARG A 333 -7.52 25.72 -10.96
C ARG A 333 -8.57 26.35 -10.04
N TYR A 334 -8.23 26.58 -8.77
CA TYR A 334 -9.10 27.15 -7.74
C TYR A 334 -8.39 28.28 -6.97
N PRO A 335 -8.18 29.47 -7.58
CA PRO A 335 -7.44 30.57 -6.94
C PRO A 335 -8.07 31.04 -5.62
N GLU A 336 -9.39 30.99 -5.52
CA GLU A 336 -10.17 31.31 -4.31
C GLU A 336 -9.89 30.37 -3.13
N ALA A 337 -9.30 29.19 -3.37
CA ALA A 337 -9.01 28.23 -2.33
C ALA A 337 -7.95 28.75 -1.34
N ALA A 338 -7.02 29.64 -1.75
CA ALA A 338 -6.01 30.20 -0.85
C ALA A 338 -6.65 30.89 0.38
N GLU A 339 -7.66 31.72 0.14
CA GLU A 339 -8.45 32.37 1.19
C GLU A 339 -9.20 31.37 2.09
N VAL A 340 -9.75 30.30 1.49
CA VAL A 340 -10.45 29.24 2.23
C VAL A 340 -9.47 28.49 3.14
N VAL A 341 -8.30 28.13 2.63
CA VAL A 341 -7.25 27.41 3.35
C VAL A 341 -6.74 28.23 4.54
N ARG A 342 -6.46 29.53 4.34
CA ARG A 342 -6.02 30.43 5.43
C ARG A 342 -7.09 30.56 6.52
N ARG A 343 -8.37 30.71 6.16
CA ARG A 343 -9.48 30.74 7.13
C ARG A 343 -9.59 29.47 7.96
N ILE A 344 -9.45 28.29 7.34
CA ILE A 344 -9.49 27.00 8.03
C ILE A 344 -8.29 26.85 8.97
N ALA A 345 -7.07 27.14 8.49
CA ALA A 345 -5.84 27.11 9.30
C ALA A 345 -5.94 28.02 10.54
N ALA A 346 -6.36 29.29 10.36
CA ALA A 346 -6.62 30.19 11.49
C ALA A 346 -7.72 29.67 12.43
N GLY A 347 -8.74 28.98 11.89
CA GLY A 347 -9.77 28.29 12.66
C GLY A 347 -9.26 27.17 13.56
N ILE A 348 -8.24 26.43 13.10
CA ILE A 348 -7.54 25.41 13.88
C ILE A 348 -6.78 26.06 15.04
N LEU A 349 -5.98 27.09 14.77
CA LEU A 349 -5.17 27.77 15.79
C LEU A 349 -6.04 28.39 16.90
N ARG A 350 -7.10 29.12 16.54
CA ARG A 350 -8.10 29.64 17.50
C ARG A 350 -8.71 28.57 18.40
N ALA A 351 -8.85 27.34 17.90
CA ALA A 351 -9.40 26.23 18.67
C ALA A 351 -8.37 25.62 19.64
N GLN A 352 -7.10 25.55 19.24
CA GLN A 352 -6.00 25.09 20.08
C GLN A 352 -5.74 26.07 21.24
N ASP A 353 -5.78 27.37 20.98
CA ASP A 353 -5.70 28.41 22.01
C ASP A 353 -6.84 28.32 23.04
N LYS A 354 -8.09 28.21 22.55
CA LYS A 354 -9.28 28.05 23.42
C LYS A 354 -9.24 26.75 24.25
N ARG A 355 -8.64 25.67 23.75
CA ARG A 355 -8.39 24.43 24.50
C ARG A 355 -7.28 24.57 25.55
N GLY A 356 -6.60 25.72 25.61
CA GLY A 356 -5.63 26.03 26.66
C GLY A 356 -4.29 25.33 26.48
N ILE A 357 -3.85 25.09 25.24
CA ILE A 357 -2.55 24.48 24.92
C ILE A 357 -1.39 25.49 25.11
N LYS A 358 -1.38 26.22 26.24
CA LYS A 358 -0.09 26.40 26.90
C LYS A 358 0.33 25.01 27.36
N ARG A 359 1.47 24.51 26.83
CA ARG A 359 2.12 23.25 27.25
C ARG A 359 2.45 23.27 28.75
N ARG A 360 1.43 23.13 29.62
CA ARG A 360 1.59 23.02 31.07
C ARG A 360 2.31 21.71 31.31
N ARG A 361 3.60 21.80 31.66
CA ARG A 361 4.39 20.68 32.21
C ARG A 361 3.50 19.85 33.13
N PHE A 362 3.19 18.62 32.72
CA PHE A 362 2.28 17.75 33.46
C PHE A 362 2.77 17.63 34.90
N SER A 363 1.97 18.14 35.85
CA SER A 363 2.30 17.99 37.26
C SER A 363 2.16 16.50 37.61
N LYS A 364 3.18 15.94 38.28
CA LYS A 364 3.34 14.49 38.55
C LYS A 364 2.17 13.81 39.29
N ARG A 365 1.14 14.57 39.71
CA ARG A 365 0.12 14.17 40.68
C ARG A 365 -1.25 13.83 40.10
N ARG A 366 -1.50 14.00 38.80
CA ARG A 366 -2.82 13.73 38.17
C ARG A 366 -2.84 12.47 37.28
N ARG A 367 -1.96 11.49 37.53
CA ARG A 367 -1.71 10.35 36.63
C ARG A 367 -2.66 9.13 36.82
N VAL A 368 -3.78 9.27 37.53
CA VAL A 368 -4.59 8.12 38.00
C VAL A 368 -6.09 8.19 37.62
N GLU A 369 -6.68 9.39 37.43
CA GLU A 369 -8.13 9.51 37.19
C GLU A 369 -8.54 9.79 35.73
N GLU A 370 -7.60 10.14 34.85
CA GLU A 370 -7.87 10.31 33.40
C GLU A 370 -7.85 8.94 32.67
N ARG A 371 -8.75 8.03 33.08
CA ARG A 371 -9.08 6.79 32.35
C ARG A 371 -10.46 6.89 31.70
N ARG A 372 -10.58 7.81 30.73
CA ARG A 372 -11.59 7.87 29.66
C ARG A 372 -11.21 9.02 28.73
N TYR A 373 -10.16 8.82 27.92
CA TYR A 373 -10.07 9.54 26.66
C TYR A 373 -11.12 8.93 25.73
N GLY A 374 -12.01 9.75 25.21
CA GLY A 374 -13.07 9.33 24.30
C GLY A 374 -12.54 9.15 22.88
N ALA A 375 -13.32 8.50 22.02
CA ALA A 375 -13.08 8.50 20.58
C ALA A 375 -13.18 9.93 19.99
N ASP A 376 -13.87 10.84 20.69
CA ASP A 376 -14.15 12.22 20.27
C ASP A 376 -13.02 13.22 20.63
N ASP A 377 -11.91 12.76 21.22
CA ASP A 377 -10.81 13.63 21.70
C ASP A 377 -9.73 13.94 20.64
N ASN A 378 -9.99 13.72 19.35
CA ASN A 378 -9.02 14.07 18.30
C ASN A 378 -8.75 15.58 18.25
N VAL A 379 -7.53 15.95 17.87
CA VAL A 379 -7.06 17.34 17.85
C VAL A 379 -6.77 17.74 16.41
N PRO A 380 -7.60 18.62 15.81
CA PRO A 380 -7.22 19.32 14.59
C PRO A 380 -5.87 20.02 14.75
N SER A 381 -4.97 19.79 13.80
CA SER A 381 -3.67 20.44 13.69
C SER A 381 -3.42 20.89 12.25
N LEU A 382 -2.49 21.81 12.06
CA LEU A 382 -2.08 22.22 10.72
C LEU A 382 -1.41 21.08 9.94
N ALA A 383 -0.76 20.13 10.62
CA ALA A 383 -0.19 18.94 9.99
C ALA A 383 -1.27 17.95 9.50
N THR A 384 -2.31 17.69 10.30
CA THR A 384 -3.47 16.89 9.87
C THR A 384 -4.21 17.59 8.72
N PHE A 385 -4.38 18.91 8.78
CA PHE A 385 -4.99 19.69 7.71
C PHE A 385 -4.16 19.66 6.41
N ALA A 386 -2.84 19.82 6.51
CA ALA A 386 -1.93 19.73 5.38
C ALA A 386 -1.96 18.33 4.72
N SER A 387 -2.16 17.25 5.47
CA SER A 387 -2.32 15.89 4.94
C SER A 387 -3.58 15.67 4.08
N MET A 388 -4.46 16.68 3.93
CA MET A 388 -5.51 16.63 2.92
C MET A 388 -4.98 16.60 1.48
N GLY A 389 -3.75 17.05 1.24
CA GLY A 389 -3.11 17.03 -0.09
C GLY A 389 -2.88 15.64 -0.68
N ARG A 390 -2.96 14.57 0.12
CA ARG A 390 -3.10 13.18 -0.38
C ARG A 390 -4.18 13.06 -1.47
N LEU A 391 -5.28 13.80 -1.34
CA LEU A 391 -6.34 13.79 -2.35
C LEU A 391 -5.83 14.20 -3.73
N LEU A 392 -4.83 15.09 -3.83
CA LEU A 392 -4.27 15.57 -5.10
C LEU A 392 -3.61 14.47 -5.95
N GLY A 393 -3.17 13.37 -5.33
CA GLY A 393 -2.66 12.19 -6.02
C GLY A 393 -3.72 11.20 -6.51
N GLU A 394 -5.00 11.46 -6.23
CA GLU A 394 -6.13 10.68 -6.75
C GLU A 394 -6.67 11.26 -8.07
N PRO A 395 -7.37 10.45 -8.89
CA PRO A 395 -8.22 10.95 -9.97
C PRO A 395 -9.21 12.00 -9.44
N ASP A 396 -9.36 13.10 -10.18
CA ASP A 396 -10.12 14.30 -9.80
C ASP A 396 -9.79 14.87 -8.40
N GLY A 397 -8.58 14.58 -7.90
CA GLY A 397 -8.07 14.93 -6.58
C GLY A 397 -8.23 16.40 -6.21
N ALA A 398 -7.91 17.30 -7.15
CA ALA A 398 -8.08 18.74 -6.98
C ALA A 398 -9.54 19.15 -6.75
N CYS A 399 -10.50 18.50 -7.43
CA CYS A 399 -11.93 18.77 -7.25
C CYS A 399 -12.41 18.27 -5.89
N LYS A 400 -12.02 17.04 -5.52
CA LYS A 400 -12.32 16.44 -4.20
C LYS A 400 -11.78 17.29 -3.04
N LEU A 401 -10.56 17.80 -3.16
CA LEU A 401 -9.96 18.68 -2.16
C LEU A 401 -10.74 20.00 -2.06
N HIS A 402 -11.01 20.67 -3.18
CA HIS A 402 -11.78 21.91 -3.21
C HIS A 402 -13.17 21.74 -2.58
N GLU A 403 -13.92 20.70 -2.95
CA GLU A 403 -15.24 20.39 -2.38
C GLU A 403 -15.17 20.14 -0.87
N ARG A 404 -14.15 19.41 -0.39
CA ARG A 404 -13.97 19.14 1.04
C ARG A 404 -13.63 20.42 1.82
N LEU A 405 -12.76 21.28 1.29
CA LEU A 405 -12.45 22.58 1.89
C LEU A 405 -13.70 23.47 2.00
N ALA A 406 -14.52 23.53 0.94
CA ALA A 406 -15.77 24.28 0.96
C ALA A 406 -16.79 23.75 2.00
N LEU A 407 -16.84 22.43 2.23
CA LEU A 407 -17.65 21.83 3.29
C LEU A 407 -17.16 22.19 4.70
N ILE A 408 -15.84 22.25 4.91
CA ILE A 408 -15.23 22.63 6.19
C ILE A 408 -15.49 24.13 6.49
N ASP A 409 -15.21 25.02 5.55
CA ASP A 409 -15.42 26.47 5.69
C ASP A 409 -16.90 26.79 5.94
N LYS A 410 -17.81 26.13 5.21
CA LYS A 410 -19.26 26.22 5.45
C LYS A 410 -19.66 25.73 6.84
N HIS A 411 -19.04 24.67 7.37
CA HIS A 411 -19.32 24.19 8.72
C HIS A 411 -18.84 25.17 9.79
N MET A 412 -17.64 25.72 9.64
CA MET A 412 -17.09 26.75 10.52
C MET A 412 -17.98 28.00 10.52
N ALA A 413 -18.37 28.50 9.35
CA ALA A 413 -19.26 29.65 9.21
C ALA A 413 -20.64 29.41 9.84
N ALA A 414 -21.21 28.21 9.71
CA ALA A 414 -22.52 27.86 10.25
C ALA A 414 -22.53 27.66 11.78
N THR A 415 -21.38 27.39 12.41
CA THR A 415 -21.31 27.05 13.84
C THR A 415 -20.52 28.05 14.68
N GLY A 416 -19.66 28.87 14.08
CA GLY A 416 -18.63 29.63 14.80
C GLY A 416 -17.58 28.74 15.48
N GLY A 417 -17.60 27.44 15.21
CA GLY A 417 -16.76 26.41 15.82
C GLY A 417 -15.51 26.07 15.00
N PRO A 418 -14.66 25.17 15.54
CA PRO A 418 -13.52 24.63 14.82
C PRO A 418 -13.94 23.75 13.63
N PRO A 419 -13.03 23.49 12.67
CA PRO A 419 -13.20 22.38 11.74
C PRO A 419 -13.21 21.05 12.50
N ARG A 420 -13.95 20.05 12.02
CA ARG A 420 -13.94 18.70 12.60
C ARG A 420 -12.70 17.93 12.13
N PHE A 421 -12.15 17.11 13.00
CA PHE A 421 -10.99 16.27 12.67
C PHE A 421 -11.31 15.31 11.51
N GLU A 422 -12.50 14.72 11.54
CA GLU A 422 -13.02 13.72 10.59
C GLU A 422 -13.27 14.28 9.18
N ASP A 423 -13.32 15.62 9.04
CA ASP A 423 -13.41 16.26 7.73
C ASP A 423 -12.04 16.36 7.04
N MET A 424 -10.96 16.42 7.82
CA MET A 424 -9.58 16.56 7.37
C MET A 424 -8.83 15.21 7.34
N ASP A 425 -9.26 14.23 8.14
CA ASP A 425 -8.62 12.92 8.23
C ASP A 425 -8.82 12.07 6.95
N THR A 426 -7.93 12.31 5.98
CA THR A 426 -7.83 11.58 4.71
C THR A 426 -7.06 10.26 4.83
N HIS A 427 -6.42 9.98 5.98
CA HIS A 427 -5.47 8.87 6.11
C HIS A 427 -5.91 7.79 7.08
N ARG A 428 -6.58 8.14 8.18
CA ARG A 428 -6.88 7.26 9.32
C ARG A 428 -5.64 6.52 9.79
N PHE A 429 -4.60 7.26 10.17
CA PHE A 429 -3.31 6.68 10.55
C PHE A 429 -3.44 5.70 11.74
N ASN A 430 -4.39 5.96 12.64
CA ASN A 430 -4.75 5.06 13.75
C ASN A 430 -5.27 3.68 13.30
N ASP A 431 -5.88 3.57 12.11
CA ASP A 431 -6.39 2.31 11.55
C ASP A 431 -5.28 1.54 10.80
N ARG A 432 -4.13 2.18 10.54
CA ARG A 432 -3.04 1.67 9.70
C ARG A 432 -1.68 1.88 10.38
N LEU A 433 -1.48 1.31 11.58
CA LEU A 433 -0.27 1.56 12.38
C LEU A 433 1.06 1.29 11.65
N PRO A 434 1.23 0.21 10.84
CA PRO A 434 2.47 0.02 10.07
C PRO A 434 2.74 1.15 9.07
N TYR A 435 1.67 1.78 8.54
CA TYR A 435 1.79 2.98 7.70
C TYR A 435 2.17 4.20 8.54
N ALA A 436 1.54 4.38 9.70
CA ALA A 436 1.80 5.53 10.57
C ALA A 436 3.26 5.56 11.06
N PHE A 437 3.73 4.52 11.73
CA PHE A 437 5.02 4.59 12.44
C PHE A 437 6.20 3.94 11.69
N ASP A 438 5.94 3.16 10.65
CA ASP A 438 6.96 2.31 10.02
C ASP A 438 6.96 2.37 8.48
N HIS A 439 6.23 3.31 7.86
CA HIS A 439 6.23 3.52 6.40
C HIS A 439 7.62 3.93 5.89
N GLU A 440 8.24 4.97 6.47
CA GLU A 440 9.58 5.41 6.03
C GLU A 440 10.62 4.29 6.11
N ILE A 441 10.59 3.51 7.21
CA ILE A 441 11.53 2.40 7.41
C ILE A 441 11.29 1.30 6.37
N GLN A 442 10.05 0.87 6.17
CA GLN A 442 9.76 -0.21 5.23
C GLN A 442 9.92 0.22 3.76
N CYS A 443 9.59 1.46 3.40
CA CYS A 443 9.66 1.91 2.01
C CYS A 443 11.05 2.43 1.62
N TYR A 444 11.79 3.10 2.51
CA TYR A 444 12.98 3.87 2.11
C TYR A 444 14.27 3.52 2.88
N VAL A 445 14.20 2.63 3.87
CA VAL A 445 15.37 2.20 4.66
C VAL A 445 15.64 0.72 4.42
N SER A 446 16.60 0.46 3.52
CA SER A 446 16.88 -0.90 3.03
C SER A 446 18.05 -1.60 3.71
N THR A 447 18.83 -0.91 4.56
CA THR A 447 20.03 -1.45 5.22
C THR A 447 19.78 -1.68 6.71
N GLU A 448 20.19 -2.84 7.22
CA GLU A 448 20.14 -3.17 8.65
C GLU A 448 20.81 -2.10 9.54
N GLY A 449 20.17 -1.75 10.66
CA GLY A 449 20.61 -0.72 11.60
C GLY A 449 20.40 0.73 11.13
N GLN A 450 20.09 0.96 9.85
CA GLN A 450 19.78 2.30 9.34
C GLN A 450 18.43 2.79 9.87
N THR A 451 18.29 4.11 10.03
CA THR A 451 17.05 4.79 10.42
C THR A 451 16.65 5.79 9.32
N SER A 452 15.36 6.16 9.25
CA SER A 452 14.91 7.21 8.32
C SER A 452 15.12 8.63 8.84
N ASN A 453 15.36 8.79 10.15
CA ASN A 453 15.57 10.06 10.84
C ASN A 453 14.52 11.14 10.55
N TRP A 454 13.27 10.72 10.27
CA TRP A 454 12.17 11.60 9.87
C TRP A 454 12.44 12.39 8.59
N ALA A 455 12.93 11.71 7.55
CA ALA A 455 13.32 12.33 6.29
C ALA A 455 12.21 13.15 5.61
N ALA A 456 10.94 12.72 5.63
CA ALA A 456 9.83 13.53 5.10
C ALA A 456 9.72 14.87 5.81
N ARG A 457 9.89 14.85 7.14
CA ARG A 457 9.88 16.07 7.95
C ARG A 457 11.12 16.93 7.69
N ALA A 458 12.31 16.34 7.58
CA ALA A 458 13.53 17.08 7.30
C ALA A 458 13.47 17.81 5.93
N VAL A 459 12.89 17.16 4.92
CA VAL A 459 12.65 17.78 3.59
C VAL A 459 11.56 18.85 3.66
N ARG A 460 10.44 18.60 4.38
CA ARG A 460 9.38 19.59 4.63
C ARG A 460 9.93 20.85 5.31
N ASP A 461 10.65 20.67 6.42
CA ASP A 461 11.19 21.75 7.26
C ASP A 461 12.32 22.54 6.54
N GLY A 462 12.78 22.07 5.37
CA GLY A 462 13.69 22.78 4.47
C GLY A 462 13.02 23.53 3.31
N ASN A 463 11.68 23.56 3.23
CA ASN A 463 10.94 24.15 2.12
C ASN A 463 9.86 25.12 2.61
N ALA A 464 10.07 26.41 2.33
CA ALA A 464 9.23 27.53 2.79
C ALA A 464 7.74 27.45 2.40
N ALA A 465 7.38 26.67 1.37
CA ALA A 465 5.98 26.43 1.02
C ALA A 465 5.18 25.69 2.12
N TYR A 466 5.88 25.09 3.09
CA TYR A 466 5.33 24.32 4.20
C TYR A 466 5.54 24.98 5.58
N ASP A 467 6.18 26.15 5.67
CA ASP A 467 6.48 26.83 6.94
C ASP A 467 5.22 27.08 7.78
N TRP A 468 4.09 27.32 7.10
CA TRP A 468 2.77 27.55 7.69
C TRP A 468 2.30 26.39 8.58
N ILE A 469 2.77 25.15 8.34
CA ILE A 469 2.43 23.98 9.15
C ILE A 469 3.01 24.08 10.57
N SER A 470 4.08 24.86 10.74
CA SER A 470 4.75 25.09 12.03
C SER A 470 4.20 26.29 12.81
N SER A 471 3.33 27.11 12.21
CA SER A 471 2.70 28.27 12.87
C SER A 471 1.90 27.85 14.10
N SER A 472 2.09 28.55 15.21
CA SER A 472 1.41 28.34 16.49
C SER A 472 0.39 29.43 16.82
N THR A 473 0.42 30.57 16.12
CA THR A 473 -0.52 31.69 16.30
C THR A 473 -1.04 32.22 14.95
N GLU A 474 -2.16 32.95 14.96
CA GLU A 474 -2.68 33.60 13.75
C GLU A 474 -1.68 34.64 13.19
N ASP A 475 -1.01 35.40 14.06
CA ASP A 475 0.03 36.38 13.66
C ASP A 475 1.21 35.70 12.94
N GLU A 476 1.65 34.53 13.41
CA GLU A 476 2.69 33.72 12.75
C GLU A 476 2.23 33.15 11.41
N LEU A 477 0.96 32.72 11.32
CA LEU A 477 0.38 32.20 10.09
C LEU A 477 0.27 33.30 9.01
N ASP A 478 -0.20 34.48 9.39
CA ASP A 478 -0.32 35.65 8.49
C ASP A 478 1.06 36.19 8.07
N ALA A 479 2.05 36.15 8.96
CA ALA A 479 3.43 36.52 8.61
C ALA A 479 4.05 35.58 7.56
N VAL A 480 3.82 34.26 7.68
CA VAL A 480 4.27 33.28 6.67
C VAL A 480 3.49 33.41 5.37
N ALA A 481 2.17 33.64 5.42
CA ALA A 481 1.36 33.90 4.24
C ALA A 481 1.88 35.11 3.45
N ALA A 482 2.15 36.23 4.14
CA ALA A 482 2.67 37.46 3.54
C ALA A 482 4.13 37.35 3.02
N ALA A 483 4.94 36.44 3.56
CA ALA A 483 6.31 36.18 3.12
C ALA A 483 6.40 35.23 1.91
N SER A 484 5.29 34.56 1.55
CA SER A 484 5.22 33.57 0.47
C SER A 484 4.35 34.06 -0.69
N THR A 485 4.01 33.19 -1.64
CA THR A 485 3.05 33.47 -2.72
C THR A 485 1.58 33.41 -2.24
N ASP A 486 1.35 33.43 -0.93
CA ASP A 486 0.06 33.24 -0.26
C ASP A 486 -0.60 31.87 -0.56
N ARG A 487 0.22 30.90 -1.02
CA ARG A 487 -0.18 29.53 -1.36
C ARG A 487 0.40 28.57 -0.33
N MET A 488 -0.42 28.22 0.66
CA MET A 488 -0.08 27.20 1.67
C MET A 488 -0.08 25.82 1.02
N HIS A 489 1.10 25.20 0.82
CA HIS A 489 1.16 23.87 0.19
C HIS A 489 0.71 22.77 1.15
N PHE A 490 -0.16 21.88 0.67
CA PHE A 490 -0.56 20.66 1.32
C PHE A 490 0.48 19.55 1.14
N LEU A 491 0.59 18.66 2.14
CA LEU A 491 1.44 17.47 2.11
C LEU A 491 0.83 16.36 1.22
N GLY A 492 1.68 15.47 0.72
CA GLY A 492 1.27 14.20 0.11
C GLY A 492 0.84 13.17 1.17
N GLU A 493 1.35 11.94 1.06
CA GLU A 493 0.94 10.82 1.93
C GLU A 493 1.82 10.58 3.17
N ALA A 494 2.81 11.44 3.41
CA ALA A 494 3.81 11.25 4.46
C ALA A 494 3.21 11.41 5.88
N PHE A 495 3.44 10.41 6.73
CA PHE A 495 3.19 10.53 8.16
C PHE A 495 4.27 11.40 8.81
N MET A 496 3.85 12.40 9.58
CA MET A 496 4.71 13.32 10.30
C MET A 496 4.64 13.05 11.81
N PRO A 497 5.70 13.34 12.59
CA PRO A 497 5.69 13.19 14.05
C PRO A 497 4.54 13.92 14.75
N GLU A 498 4.07 15.02 14.15
CA GLU A 498 2.90 15.78 14.58
C GLU A 498 1.62 14.91 14.65
N HIS A 499 1.38 14.07 13.64
CA HIS A 499 0.16 13.27 13.56
C HIS A 499 0.04 12.27 14.71
N ALA A 500 1.15 11.80 15.28
CA ALA A 500 1.14 10.90 16.43
C ALA A 500 0.47 11.54 17.67
N ASP A 501 0.52 12.86 17.80
CA ASP A 501 -0.10 13.61 18.89
C ASP A 501 -1.56 14.03 18.58
N ASP A 502 -2.00 13.95 17.33
CA ASP A 502 -3.33 14.43 16.90
C ASP A 502 -4.47 13.44 17.21
N TYR A 503 -4.24 12.15 16.96
CA TYR A 503 -5.22 11.08 17.21
C TYR A 503 -5.22 10.67 18.69
N ALA A 504 -6.39 10.60 19.31
CA ALA A 504 -6.53 10.19 20.71
C ALA A 504 -5.98 8.77 20.98
N SER A 505 -6.16 7.87 20.02
CA SER A 505 -5.68 6.48 20.08
C SER A 505 -4.16 6.36 19.88
N LEU A 506 -3.52 7.20 19.07
CA LEU A 506 -2.05 7.23 18.95
C LEU A 506 -1.39 7.84 20.19
N ARG A 507 -2.00 8.88 20.79
CA ARG A 507 -1.57 9.39 22.10
C ARG A 507 -1.61 8.31 23.19
N ALA A 508 -2.56 7.36 23.14
CA ALA A 508 -2.61 6.24 24.08
C ALA A 508 -1.42 5.27 23.98
N LEU A 509 -0.75 5.20 22.83
CA LEU A 509 0.52 4.49 22.65
C LEU A 509 1.75 5.28 23.15
N GLY A 510 1.61 6.58 23.40
CA GLY A 510 2.70 7.48 23.77
C GLY A 510 2.91 8.65 22.79
N GLY A 511 2.09 8.76 21.74
CA GLY A 511 2.14 9.84 20.77
C GLY A 511 3.50 9.94 20.08
N ARG A 512 3.98 11.17 19.86
CA ARG A 512 5.26 11.44 19.19
C ARG A 512 6.45 10.70 19.82
N ALA A 513 6.51 10.60 21.14
CA ALA A 513 7.63 9.93 21.81
C ALA A 513 7.71 8.44 21.45
N PHE A 514 6.56 7.76 21.29
CA PHE A 514 6.54 6.38 20.83
C PHE A 514 6.90 6.26 19.34
N ALA A 515 6.45 7.21 18.52
CA ALA A 515 6.83 7.29 17.11
C ALA A 515 8.36 7.41 16.93
N GLU A 516 8.99 8.27 17.73
CA GLU A 516 10.45 8.44 17.78
C GLU A 516 11.17 7.14 18.24
N GLU A 517 10.59 6.37 19.16
CA GLU A 517 11.13 5.07 19.58
C GLU A 517 11.09 4.02 18.46
N VAL A 518 10.03 3.96 17.65
CA VAL A 518 9.91 3.06 16.50
C VAL A 518 10.93 3.43 15.41
N VAL A 519 11.01 4.71 15.02
CA VAL A 519 11.97 5.19 14.00
C VAL A 519 13.42 4.97 14.44
N ARG A 520 13.73 5.23 15.72
CA ARG A 520 15.08 5.01 16.30
C ARG A 520 15.46 3.53 16.39
N ALA A 521 14.49 2.61 16.39
CA ALA A 521 14.78 1.17 16.35
C ALA A 521 15.38 0.72 15.02
N GLY A 522 15.20 1.53 13.96
CA GLY A 522 15.79 1.31 12.64
C GLY A 522 15.25 0.09 11.93
N GLN A 523 15.88 -0.21 10.80
CA GLN A 523 15.64 -1.40 10.00
C GLN A 523 16.34 -2.61 10.63
N THR A 524 15.67 -3.76 10.62
CA THR A 524 16.14 -5.01 11.27
C THR A 524 16.79 -6.00 10.30
N GLU A 525 16.55 -5.85 9.01
CA GLU A 525 17.10 -6.72 7.97
C GLU A 525 17.49 -5.88 6.76
N THR A 526 18.61 -6.21 6.09
CA THR A 526 18.87 -5.66 4.76
C THR A 526 17.86 -6.27 3.79
N LEU A 527 17.06 -5.41 3.14
CA LEU A 527 15.88 -5.83 2.35
C LEU A 527 16.21 -6.16 0.90
N PHE A 528 17.25 -5.53 0.36
CA PHE A 528 17.65 -5.63 -1.05
C PHE A 528 19.16 -5.85 -1.11
N ASP A 529 19.60 -7.06 -1.48
CA ASP A 529 21.00 -7.32 -1.80
C ASP A 529 21.25 -6.87 -3.25
N MET A 530 22.00 -5.79 -3.41
CA MET A 530 22.17 -5.15 -4.72
C MET A 530 23.02 -5.99 -5.70
N ASP A 531 23.88 -6.89 -5.21
CA ASP A 531 24.61 -7.82 -6.08
C ASP A 531 23.66 -8.90 -6.60
N ARG A 532 22.84 -9.49 -5.72
CA ARG A 532 21.81 -10.48 -6.12
C ARG A 532 20.76 -9.91 -7.04
N LEU A 533 20.26 -8.70 -6.76
CA LEU A 533 19.27 -8.05 -7.61
C LEU A 533 19.82 -7.66 -8.97
N ARG A 534 21.10 -7.26 -9.08
CA ARG A 534 21.76 -7.03 -10.38
C ARG A 534 21.77 -8.31 -11.22
N ASP A 535 22.08 -9.44 -10.59
CA ASP A 535 22.24 -10.73 -11.24
C ASP A 535 20.91 -11.54 -11.29
N ASN A 536 19.76 -10.86 -11.10
CA ASN A 536 18.43 -11.46 -11.11
C ASN A 536 18.03 -12.00 -12.49
N GLU A 537 17.63 -13.27 -12.54
CA GLU A 537 17.09 -13.91 -13.74
C GLU A 537 15.55 -13.90 -13.84
N VAL A 538 14.82 -13.66 -12.73
CA VAL A 538 13.35 -13.65 -12.71
C VAL A 538 12.82 -12.47 -13.55
N PRO A 539 11.98 -12.70 -14.58
CA PRO A 539 11.45 -11.62 -15.41
C PRO A 539 10.61 -10.61 -14.61
N VAL A 540 10.99 -9.34 -14.65
CA VAL A 540 10.26 -8.24 -14.01
C VAL A 540 9.70 -7.31 -15.09
N TYR A 541 8.40 -7.03 -15.04
CA TYR A 541 7.70 -6.13 -15.95
C TYR A 541 7.19 -4.93 -15.15
N ALA A 542 7.60 -3.70 -15.47
CA ALA A 542 7.27 -2.52 -14.64
C ALA A 542 6.60 -1.37 -15.42
N VAL A 543 5.44 -0.93 -14.93
CA VAL A 543 4.73 0.29 -15.37
C VAL A 543 5.03 1.42 -14.38
N ILE A 544 5.71 2.45 -14.88
CA ILE A 544 6.14 3.62 -14.11
C ILE A 544 5.27 4.82 -14.50
N TYR A 545 4.51 5.34 -13.54
CA TYR A 545 3.62 6.49 -13.73
C TYR A 545 4.42 7.79 -13.62
N ARG A 546 4.35 8.66 -14.64
CA ARG A 546 5.16 9.88 -14.68
C ARG A 546 4.73 10.96 -13.68
N LYS A 547 3.42 11.05 -13.40
CA LYS A 547 2.78 12.05 -12.52
C LYS A 547 2.35 11.42 -11.20
N ASP A 548 3.25 10.68 -10.57
CA ASP A 548 3.01 9.92 -9.35
C ASP A 548 3.64 10.64 -8.15
N MET A 549 2.84 10.98 -7.14
CA MET A 549 3.30 11.67 -5.93
C MET A 549 3.68 10.72 -4.79
N TYR A 550 3.65 9.41 -5.05
CA TYR A 550 3.88 8.34 -4.08
C TYR A 550 5.14 7.53 -4.43
N VAL A 551 5.41 7.33 -5.72
CA VAL A 551 6.61 6.68 -6.24
C VAL A 551 7.21 7.48 -7.39
N ASP A 552 8.35 8.14 -7.14
CA ASP A 552 9.01 8.99 -8.14
C ASP A 552 9.43 8.21 -9.40
N ALA A 553 9.11 8.76 -10.56
CA ALA A 553 9.30 8.11 -11.85
C ALA A 553 10.78 7.98 -12.25
N ASP A 554 11.62 8.93 -11.87
CA ASP A 554 13.05 8.92 -12.25
C ASP A 554 13.86 8.00 -11.35
N LEU A 555 13.58 7.99 -10.04
CA LEU A 555 14.11 7.00 -9.10
C LEU A 555 13.66 5.58 -9.44
N ALA A 556 12.42 5.39 -9.89
CA ALA A 556 11.93 4.10 -10.38
C ALA A 556 12.68 3.61 -11.64
N VAL A 557 12.99 4.51 -12.59
CA VAL A 557 13.80 4.17 -13.77
C VAL A 557 15.25 3.89 -13.39
N GLU A 558 15.84 4.68 -12.49
CA GLU A 558 17.19 4.45 -11.97
C GLU A 558 17.30 3.09 -11.25
N ALA A 559 16.29 2.72 -10.48
CA ALA A 559 16.23 1.42 -9.81
C ALA A 559 16.04 0.27 -10.81
N ALA A 560 15.18 0.43 -11.82
CA ALA A 560 14.98 -0.58 -12.86
C ALA A 560 16.28 -0.89 -13.62
N ALA A 561 17.15 0.09 -13.80
CA ALA A 561 18.47 -0.08 -14.42
C ALA A 561 19.50 -0.82 -13.55
N LYS A 562 19.21 -1.04 -12.25
CA LYS A 562 20.10 -1.74 -11.29
C LYS A 562 19.73 -3.22 -11.07
N VAL A 563 18.62 -3.68 -11.64
CA VAL A 563 18.06 -5.02 -11.40
C VAL A 563 18.09 -5.82 -12.71
N GLY A 564 18.53 -7.07 -12.63
CA GLY A 564 18.54 -8.01 -13.76
C GLY A 564 17.12 -8.33 -14.25
N SER A 565 17.00 -8.67 -15.54
CA SER A 565 15.74 -9.11 -16.18
C SER A 565 14.54 -8.16 -16.09
N VAL A 566 14.75 -6.85 -15.86
CA VAL A 566 13.68 -5.85 -15.89
C VAL A 566 13.37 -5.35 -17.30
N LYS A 567 12.09 -5.37 -17.67
CA LYS A 567 11.52 -4.61 -18.79
C LYS A 567 10.55 -3.58 -18.22
N CYS A 568 10.77 -2.30 -18.47
CA CYS A 568 9.91 -1.25 -17.93
C CYS A 568 9.46 -0.25 -19.00
N VAL A 569 8.35 0.44 -18.71
CA VAL A 569 7.91 1.63 -19.44
C VAL A 569 7.61 2.75 -18.46
N ARG A 570 8.23 3.92 -18.70
CA ARG A 570 7.82 5.19 -18.09
C ARG A 570 6.76 5.80 -19.00
N LEU A 571 5.52 5.91 -18.50
CA LEU A 571 4.41 6.44 -19.27
C LEU A 571 4.64 7.91 -19.64
N PRO A 572 4.14 8.39 -20.80
CA PRO A 572 4.31 9.78 -21.21
C PRO A 572 3.52 10.74 -20.32
N GLU A 573 3.90 12.02 -20.31
CA GLU A 573 3.19 13.10 -19.62
C GLU A 573 1.70 13.20 -20.02
N THR A 574 1.34 12.78 -21.23
CA THR A 574 -0.04 12.75 -21.75
C THR A 574 -0.86 11.56 -21.27
N SER A 575 -0.28 10.63 -20.51
CA SER A 575 -1.04 9.53 -19.92
C SER A 575 -1.91 10.02 -18.77
N GLU A 576 -3.16 9.58 -18.72
CA GLU A 576 -4.06 9.80 -17.59
C GLU A 576 -4.05 8.68 -16.55
N LEU A 577 -3.26 7.61 -16.78
CA LEU A 577 -3.05 6.58 -15.76
C LEU A 577 -2.23 7.16 -14.59
N ARG A 578 -2.61 6.74 -13.38
CA ARG A 578 -2.01 7.16 -12.09
C ARG A 578 -1.72 5.93 -11.24
N HIS A 579 -1.16 6.15 -10.05
CA HIS A 579 -0.77 5.13 -9.07
C HIS A 579 -1.81 4.02 -8.79
N ASN A 580 -3.09 4.36 -8.90
CA ASN A 580 -4.24 3.48 -8.68
C ASN A 580 -4.76 2.78 -9.95
N ALA A 581 -4.15 2.95 -11.12
CA ALA A 581 -4.69 2.53 -12.42
C ALA A 581 -5.00 1.02 -12.52
N ILE A 582 -4.26 0.15 -11.82
CA ILE A 582 -4.58 -1.30 -11.77
C ILE A 582 -5.96 -1.62 -11.14
N ARG A 583 -6.58 -0.65 -10.44
CA ARG A 583 -7.94 -0.76 -9.90
C ARG A 583 -9.01 -0.17 -10.83
N GLU A 584 -8.67 0.86 -11.60
CA GLU A 584 -9.63 1.67 -12.37
C GLU A 584 -9.56 1.45 -13.89
N SER A 585 -8.45 0.92 -14.37
CA SER A 585 -8.15 0.67 -15.79
C SER A 585 -7.23 -0.55 -15.92
N ALA A 586 -7.59 -1.63 -15.23
CA ALA A 586 -6.79 -2.84 -15.13
C ALA A 586 -6.51 -3.47 -16.50
N ASP A 587 -7.46 -3.36 -17.43
CA ASP A 587 -7.36 -3.73 -18.85
C ASP A 587 -6.18 -3.03 -19.55
N GLN A 588 -6.03 -1.71 -19.35
CA GLN A 588 -4.92 -0.94 -19.94
C GLN A 588 -3.58 -1.34 -19.33
N VAL A 589 -3.52 -1.51 -18.00
CA VAL A 589 -2.28 -1.91 -17.29
C VAL A 589 -1.86 -3.33 -17.68
N ILE A 590 -2.81 -4.27 -17.82
CA ILE A 590 -2.58 -5.62 -18.34
C ILE A 590 -2.10 -5.58 -19.79
N GLY A 591 -2.70 -4.73 -20.63
CA GLY A 591 -2.26 -4.48 -21.99
C GLY A 591 -0.79 -4.07 -22.06
N ILE A 592 -0.36 -3.14 -21.19
CA ILE A 592 1.03 -2.69 -21.08
C ILE A 592 1.95 -3.84 -20.66
N PHE A 593 1.60 -4.66 -19.66
CA PHE A 593 2.43 -5.80 -19.26
C PHE A 593 2.63 -6.81 -20.39
N ARG A 594 1.57 -7.09 -21.16
CA ARG A 594 1.64 -7.95 -22.34
C ARG A 594 2.52 -7.34 -23.43
N ASP A 595 2.43 -6.03 -23.68
CA ASP A 595 3.21 -5.36 -24.70
C ASP A 595 4.70 -5.19 -24.28
N LEU A 596 5.01 -5.23 -22.96
CA LEU A 596 6.36 -5.46 -22.44
C LEU A 596 6.83 -6.94 -22.58
N GLY A 597 5.96 -7.85 -23.00
CA GLY A 597 6.27 -9.24 -23.31
C GLY A 597 5.93 -10.25 -22.21
N PHE A 598 5.04 -9.94 -21.26
CA PHE A 598 4.46 -10.94 -20.36
C PHE A 598 3.41 -11.78 -21.11
N ASP A 599 3.64 -13.08 -21.20
CA ASP A 599 2.86 -14.03 -22.00
C ASP A 599 1.67 -14.66 -21.24
N GLY A 600 1.62 -14.54 -19.91
CA GLY A 600 0.52 -15.03 -19.08
C GLY A 600 -0.82 -14.29 -19.24
N PHE A 601 -0.87 -13.25 -20.07
CA PHE A 601 -2.13 -12.60 -20.49
C PHE A 601 -2.24 -12.60 -22.02
N PRO A 602 -2.51 -13.77 -22.65
CA PRO A 602 -2.73 -13.86 -24.09
C PRO A 602 -3.85 -12.92 -24.57
N ARG A 603 -3.83 -12.57 -25.86
CA ARG A 603 -4.93 -11.87 -26.54
C ARG A 603 -6.07 -12.85 -26.83
N ASP A 604 -6.80 -13.22 -25.78
CA ASP A 604 -8.08 -13.91 -25.94
C ASP A 604 -9.14 -12.91 -26.44
N PRO A 605 -9.80 -13.14 -27.59
CA PRO A 605 -10.88 -12.28 -28.08
C PRO A 605 -12.22 -12.48 -27.35
N GLU A 606 -12.34 -13.46 -26.44
CA GLU A 606 -13.57 -13.69 -25.64
C GLU A 606 -13.58 -12.99 -24.27
N ILE A 607 -12.48 -12.32 -23.86
CA ILE A 607 -12.31 -11.59 -22.59
C ILE A 607 -12.31 -10.07 -22.80
#